data_AF-A0A5C8UA52-F1
#
_entry.id   AF-A0A5C8UA52-F1
#
_cell.length_a   1.000
_cell.length_b   1.000
_cell.length_c   1.000
_cell.angle_alpha   90.00
_cell.angle_beta   90.00
_cell.angle_gamma   90.00
#
_symmetry.space_group_name_H-M   'P 1'
#
loop_
_entity.id
_entity.type
_entity.pdbx_description
1 polymer ?
#
loop_
_entity_poly.entity_id
_entity_poly.type
_entity_poly.pdbx_seq_one_letter_code
_entity_poly.pdbx_strand_id
1 'polypeptide(L)'
;MPLHSRRLLNKAAVAIEGRISIKQNPDRDWPRDHARLRVLERNGNLRWVGTQAGPHLGGTFATWQITDEGRHRVAAWEPPVLEIG
;
A
#
# COMPACT_ATOMS: atom_id res chain seq x y z
N MET A 1 14.43 -3.75 1.37
CA MET A 1 13.37 -2.70 1.35
C MET A 1 13.26 -2.06 2.74
N PRO A 2 13.09 -0.73 2.86
CA PRO A 2 12.96 -0.05 4.17
C PRO A 2 11.74 -0.51 4.98
N LEU A 3 11.84 -0.47 6.32
CA LEU A 3 10.81 -0.96 7.25
C LEU A 3 9.43 -0.33 7.02
N HIS A 4 9.37 0.99 6.76
CA HIS A 4 8.09 1.67 6.49
C HIS A 4 7.42 1.18 5.19
N SER A 5 8.19 0.95 4.13
CA SER A 5 7.66 0.40 2.89
C SER A 5 7.18 -1.04 3.08
N ARG A 6 7.89 -1.84 3.90
CA ARG A 6 7.44 -3.19 4.32
C ARG A 6 6.08 -3.12 5.03
N ARG A 7 5.95 -2.20 5.99
CA ARG A 7 4.70 -1.97 6.73
C ARG A 7 3.54 -1.56 5.81
N LEU A 8 3.79 -0.65 4.87
CA LEU A 8 2.76 -0.18 3.92
C LEU A 8 2.30 -1.30 2.98
N LEU A 9 3.25 -2.09 2.46
CA LEU A 9 2.95 -3.20 1.58
C LEU A 9 2.20 -4.32 2.33
N ASN A 10 2.58 -4.63 3.57
CA ASN A 10 1.83 -5.56 4.42
C ASN A 10 0.41 -5.05 4.71
N LYS A 11 0.24 -3.76 5.03
CA LYS A 11 -1.08 -3.16 5.25
C LYS A 11 -1.98 -3.29 4.01
N ALA A 12 -1.42 -3.14 2.81
CA ALA A 12 -2.17 -3.38 1.58
C ALA A 12 -2.54 -4.87 1.42
N ALA A 13 -1.65 -5.80 1.74
CA ALA A 13 -1.89 -7.25 1.61
C ALA A 13 -3.06 -7.76 2.47
N VAL A 14 -3.21 -7.24 3.69
CA VAL A 14 -4.26 -7.69 4.62
C VAL A 14 -5.58 -6.90 4.52
N ALA A 15 -5.64 -5.89 3.66
CA ALA A 15 -6.87 -5.12 3.43
C ALA A 15 -7.86 -5.92 2.56
N ILE A 16 -9.17 -5.80 2.83
CA ILE A 16 -10.25 -6.56 2.17
C ILE A 16 -10.21 -6.46 0.63
N GLU A 17 -9.77 -5.32 0.08
CA GLU A 17 -9.62 -5.12 -1.37
C GLU A 17 -8.17 -5.12 -1.85
N GLY A 18 -7.22 -5.44 -0.97
CA GLY A 18 -5.80 -5.27 -1.25
C GLY A 18 -5.37 -3.80 -1.38
N ARG A 19 -6.20 -2.85 -0.90
CA ARG A 19 -6.04 -1.42 -1.15
C ARG A 19 -5.53 -0.66 0.06
N ILE A 20 -4.71 0.35 -0.22
CA ILE A 20 -4.28 1.35 0.75
C ILE A 20 -4.56 2.75 0.21
N SER A 21 -5.16 3.58 1.05
CA SER A 21 -5.45 4.97 0.74
C SER A 21 -4.70 5.89 1.69
N ILE A 22 -4.13 6.96 1.15
CA ILE A 22 -3.47 8.02 1.90
C ILE A 22 -4.23 9.32 1.67
N LYS A 23 -4.57 10.00 2.77
CA LYS A 23 -5.21 11.30 2.74
C LYS A 23 -4.19 12.39 2.43
N GLN A 24 -4.55 13.31 1.54
CA GLN A 24 -3.80 14.54 1.30
C GLN A 24 -3.88 15.45 2.52
N ASN A 25 -2.80 16.15 2.82
CA ASN A 25 -2.78 17.12 3.90
C ASN A 25 -3.67 18.33 3.55
N PRO A 26 -4.11 19.12 4.55
CA PRO A 26 -4.94 20.31 4.32
C PRO A 26 -4.29 21.38 3.42
N ASP A 27 -2.95 21.46 3.44
CA ASP A 27 -2.13 22.34 2.59
C ASP A 27 -1.99 21.84 1.14
N ARG A 28 -2.68 20.74 0.79
CA ARG A 28 -2.63 20.04 -0.51
C ARG A 28 -1.31 19.36 -0.80
N ASP A 29 -0.43 19.19 0.18
CA ASP A 29 0.73 18.32 0.05
C ASP A 29 0.42 16.87 0.41
N TRP A 30 1.31 15.96 0.02
CA TRP A 30 1.19 14.55 0.35
C TRP A 30 2.11 14.17 1.50
N PRO A 31 1.65 13.37 2.47
CA PRO A 31 2.50 12.88 3.53
C PRO A 31 3.58 11.94 2.98
N ARG A 32 4.66 11.76 3.74
CA ARG A 32 5.85 10.98 3.33
C ARG A 32 5.54 9.55 2.85
N ASP A 33 4.48 8.95 3.37
CA ASP A 33 4.04 7.61 2.95
C ASP A 33 3.60 7.57 1.48
N HIS A 34 3.12 8.69 0.91
CA HIS A 34 2.80 8.79 -0.52
C HIS A 34 4.03 8.54 -1.40
N ALA A 35 5.18 9.13 -1.07
CA ALA A 35 6.43 8.90 -1.80
C ALA A 35 6.87 7.44 -1.70
N ARG A 36 6.68 6.80 -0.54
CA ARG A 36 6.99 5.37 -0.33
C ARG A 36 6.08 4.46 -1.15
N LEU A 37 4.79 4.80 -1.28
CA LEU A 37 3.84 4.06 -2.12
C LEU A 37 4.20 4.18 -3.60
N ARG A 38 4.61 5.36 -4.09
CA ARG A 38 5.15 5.50 -5.45
C ARG A 38 6.39 4.64 -5.70
N VAL A 39 7.27 4.48 -4.71
CA VAL A 39 8.43 3.59 -4.84
C VAL A 39 8.00 2.13 -4.93
N LEU A 40 7.02 1.71 -4.12
CA LEU A 40 6.47 0.35 -4.20
C LEU A 40 5.79 0.07 -5.55
N GLU A 41 5.09 1.07 -6.08
CA GLU A 41 4.46 1.06 -7.41
C GLU A 41 5.50 0.91 -8.52
N ARG A 42 6.53 1.76 -8.54
CA ARG A 42 7.63 1.67 -9.50
C ARG A 42 8.34 0.33 -9.47
N ASN A 43 8.35 -0.33 -8.31
CA ASN A 43 8.93 -1.65 -8.12
C ASN A 43 7.94 -2.80 -8.40
N GLY A 44 6.77 -2.54 -8.99
CA GLY A 44 5.79 -3.57 -9.37
C GLY A 44 4.93 -4.13 -8.23
N ASN A 45 5.16 -3.72 -6.98
CA ASN A 45 4.48 -4.31 -5.81
C ASN A 45 3.07 -3.75 -5.59
N LEU A 46 2.82 -2.54 -6.09
CA LEU A 46 1.53 -1.87 -6.04
C LEU A 46 1.18 -1.37 -7.43
N ARG A 47 -0.12 -1.24 -7.70
CA ARG A 47 -0.65 -0.49 -8.85
C ARG A 47 -1.40 0.74 -8.37
N TRP A 48 -1.24 1.85 -9.08
CA TRP A 48 -2.05 3.04 -8.86
C TRP A 48 -3.51 2.76 -9.24
N VAL A 49 -4.44 3.14 -8.35
CA VAL A 49 -5.89 3.01 -8.60
C VAL A 49 -6.47 4.37 -8.99
N GLY A 50 -6.05 5.45 -8.32
CA GLY A 50 -6.57 6.78 -8.60
C GLY A 50 -6.57 7.69 -7.39
N THR A 51 -6.87 8.96 -7.68
CA THR A 51 -7.13 9.99 -6.68
C THR A 51 -8.63 10.24 -6.62
N GLN A 52 -9.23 10.18 -5.42
CA GLN A 52 -10.66 10.40 -5.23
C GLN A 52 -10.91 11.38 -4.08
N ALA A 53 -11.97 12.19 -4.20
CA ALA A 53 -12.48 12.95 -3.06
C ALA A 53 -13.09 11.97 -2.04
N GLY A 54 -12.84 12.20 -0.75
CA GLY A 54 -13.46 11.40 0.30
C GLY A 54 -14.99 11.56 0.30
N PRO A 55 -15.74 10.58 0.84
CA PRO A 55 -17.22 10.56 0.83
C PRO A 55 -17.85 11.68 1.68
N HIS A 56 -17.06 12.34 2.53
CA HIS A 56 -17.43 13.56 3.24
C HIS A 56 -16.40 14.63 2.89
N LEU A 57 -16.76 15.91 3.00
CA LEU A 57 -15.99 17.14 2.65
C LEU A 57 -14.52 17.22 3.16
N GLY A 58 -14.03 16.18 3.82
CA GLY A 58 -12.77 16.10 4.53
C GLY A 58 -11.51 15.82 3.73
N GLY A 59 -11.50 15.79 2.39
CA GLY A 59 -10.24 15.87 1.62
C GLY A 59 -10.04 14.83 0.51
N THR A 60 -8.91 14.95 -0.19
CA THR A 60 -8.50 14.11 -1.32
C THR A 60 -7.72 12.89 -0.84
N PHE A 61 -7.92 11.73 -1.47
CA PHE A 61 -7.22 10.50 -1.16
C PHE A 61 -6.55 9.92 -2.41
N ALA A 62 -5.33 9.44 -2.25
CA ALA A 62 -4.59 8.68 -3.24
C ALA A 62 -4.64 7.20 -2.88
N THR A 63 -5.04 6.33 -3.82
CA THR A 63 -5.27 4.90 -3.58
C THR A 63 -4.37 4.03 -4.46
N TRP A 64 -3.76 3.01 -3.83
CA TRP A 64 -3.03 1.93 -4.51
C TRP A 64 -3.63 0.58 -4.16
N GLN A 65 -3.40 -0.40 -5.02
CA GLN A 65 -3.76 -1.79 -4.79
C GLN A 65 -2.54 -2.69 -4.90
N ILE A 66 -2.42 -3.68 -4.03
CA ILE A 66 -1.34 -4.67 -4.08
C ILE A 66 -1.49 -5.61 -5.28
N THR A 67 -0.38 -5.83 -5.97
CA THR A 67 -0.26 -6.77 -7.11
C THR A 67 0.03 -8.19 -6.60
N ASP A 68 0.00 -9.17 -7.50
CA ASP A 68 0.44 -10.54 -7.17
C ASP A 68 1.92 -10.58 -6.78
N GLU A 69 2.77 -9.82 -7.47
CA GLU A 69 4.19 -9.68 -7.10
C GLU A 69 4.35 -9.09 -5.68
N GLY A 70 3.55 -8.07 -5.36
CA GLY A 70 3.52 -7.49 -4.01
C GLY A 70 3.11 -8.51 -2.95
N ARG A 71 2.09 -9.34 -3.23
CA ARG A 71 1.66 -10.44 -2.35
C ARG A 71 2.73 -11.49 -2.16
N HIS A 72 3.36 -11.97 -3.23
CA HIS A 72 4.48 -12.92 -3.16
C HIS A 72 5.62 -12.36 -2.30
N ARG A 73 5.92 -11.07 -2.46
CA ARG A 73 6.98 -10.43 -1.68
C ARG A 73 6.64 -10.35 -0.19
N VAL A 74 5.37 -10.15 0.17
CA VAL A 74 4.91 -10.18 1.58
C VAL A 74 5.02 -11.58 2.15
N ALA A 75 4.53 -12.59 1.43
CA ALA A 75 4.57 -14.00 1.85
C ALA A 75 6.01 -14.49 2.09
N ALA A 76 6.97 -14.03 1.28
CA ALA A 76 8.39 -14.34 1.46
C ALA A 76 9.01 -13.77 2.75
N TRP A 77 8.30 -12.91 3.49
CA TRP A 77 8.75 -12.43 4.80
C TRP A 77 8.17 -13.20 5.98
N GLU A 78 7.14 -13.99 5.74
CA GLU A 78 6.59 -14.90 6.73
C GLU A 78 7.42 -16.19 6.68
N PRO A 79 7.76 -16.78 7.84
CA PRO A 79 8.37 -18.10 7.83
C PRO A 79 7.41 -19.06 7.10
N PRO A 80 7.93 -19.99 6.26
CA PRO A 80 7.07 -20.97 5.62
C PRO A 80 6.29 -21.71 6.69
N VAL A 81 4.97 -21.83 6.51
CA VAL A 81 4.15 -22.70 7.35
C VAL A 81 4.66 -24.12 7.09
N LEU A 82 5.45 -24.65 8.03
CA LEU A 82 5.83 -26.06 8.03
C LEU A 82 4.56 -26.84 8.37
N GLU A 83 3.89 -27.36 7.34
CA GLU A 83 2.88 -28.40 7.49
C GLU A 83 3.59 -29.61 8.13
N ILE A 84 3.40 -29.79 9.44
CA ILE A 84 3.90 -30.94 10.18
C ILE A 84 2.94 -32.08 9.85
N GLY A 85 3.34 -32.94 8.90
CA GLY A 85 2.69 -34.22 8.62
C GLY A 85 3.03 -35.29 9.65
#